data_AF-A0ABD3FAF2-F1
#
_entry.id   AF-A0ABD3FAF2-F1
#
_cell.length_a   1.000
_cell.length_b   1.000
_cell.length_c   1.000
_cell.angle_alpha   90.00
_cell.angle_beta   90.00
_cell.angle_gamma   90.00
#
_symmetry.space_group_name_H-M   'P 1'
#
loop_
_entity.id
_entity.type
_entity.pdbx_description
1 polymer ?
#
loop_
_entity_poly.entity_id
_entity_poly.type
_entity_poly.pdbx_seq_one_letter_code
_entity_poly.pdbx_strand_id
1 'polypeptide(L)'
;MANFLNAEIYKQVQAKFGNEMKLTEAAVANAKDMEKYSDASKLQDEGIKSNLTVLMGNVIQFAYPFAQERTVAFAIAGTAVNNLITQLESKESPSRTQTTAEIEQLKHAFTKTKYVGDAHVKFARYLRRCYKAYARAPNKFKAPYVAVAQSSGFGKSRMILELAVKAMTDKDLNMRVLYMCMRPQNSTGYPKATTSLYQWLFPDEAEESDIVKRLQAIFHYATEYWDTVQTQWLEVFTDTMAAADVAKALEKTRERQEVKKTSNPDHKPSNRLVLVVIDEARNVFSNPSSGLDRFRMLRHALVSANDGVGDEGQIFGVLVDTNSRIADLSPPATLDPSSRRDDDTGSFTLFPPFVLTHTMDANWLQYCRDKLQEVEADAGGGGC
;
A
#
# COMPACT_ATOMS: atom_id res chain seq x y z
N MET A 1 -26.90 19.40 -3.48
CA MET A 1 -27.22 20.33 -4.59
C MET A 1 -26.01 20.92 -5.32
N ALA A 2 -24.74 20.78 -4.85
CA ALA A 2 -23.55 21.31 -5.54
C ALA A 2 -22.35 20.33 -5.68
N ASN A 3 -22.52 19.02 -5.43
CA ASN A 3 -21.39 18.09 -5.27
C ASN A 3 -21.25 16.99 -6.33
N PHE A 4 -22.16 16.90 -7.31
CA PHE A 4 -22.08 15.84 -8.34
C PHE A 4 -21.33 16.27 -9.60
N LEU A 5 -21.25 17.58 -9.85
CA LEU A 5 -20.30 18.21 -10.76
C LEU A 5 -19.31 19.02 -9.92
N ASN A 6 -18.58 18.33 -9.04
CA ASN A 6 -17.44 18.92 -8.36
C ASN A 6 -16.36 19.24 -9.42
N ALA A 7 -15.60 20.31 -9.22
CA ALA A 7 -14.35 20.66 -9.90
C ALA A 7 -13.45 19.45 -10.24
N GLU A 8 -13.56 18.34 -9.53
CA GLU A 8 -12.87 17.07 -9.79
C GLU A 8 -13.24 16.39 -11.13
N ILE A 9 -14.51 16.39 -11.54
CA ILE A 9 -14.91 15.88 -12.86
C ILE A 9 -14.37 16.81 -13.96
N TYR A 10 -14.42 18.12 -13.71
CA TYR A 10 -13.84 19.13 -14.60
C TYR A 10 -12.33 18.94 -14.75
N LYS A 11 -11.60 18.66 -13.67
CA LYS A 11 -10.16 18.34 -13.68
C LYS A 11 -9.85 17.09 -14.48
N GLN A 12 -10.64 16.02 -14.35
CA GLN A 12 -10.40 14.77 -15.06
C GLN A 12 -10.64 14.88 -16.57
N VAL A 13 -11.65 15.66 -16.98
CA VAL A 13 -11.90 15.95 -18.40
C VAL A 13 -10.80 16.87 -18.95
N GLN A 14 -10.42 17.92 -18.22
CA GLN A 14 -9.38 18.86 -18.63
C GLN A 14 -7.98 18.21 -18.71
N ALA A 15 -7.67 17.28 -17.80
CA ALA A 15 -6.43 16.48 -17.85
C ALA A 15 -6.33 15.60 -19.11
N LYS A 16 -7.46 15.24 -19.73
CA LYS A 16 -7.51 14.38 -20.91
C LYS A 16 -7.48 15.15 -22.24
N PHE A 17 -7.92 16.41 -22.24
CA PHE A 17 -8.01 17.25 -23.45
C PHE A 17 -7.01 18.42 -23.50
N GLY A 18 -6.20 18.62 -22.45
CA GLY A 18 -5.15 19.65 -22.42
C GLY A 18 -5.67 21.06 -22.12
N ASN A 19 -4.73 22.02 -22.04
CA ASN A 19 -4.97 23.37 -21.50
C ASN A 19 -5.73 24.33 -22.44
N GLU A 20 -6.17 23.88 -23.62
CA GLU A 20 -6.59 24.82 -24.67
C GLU A 20 -8.02 25.38 -24.51
N MET A 21 -8.93 24.78 -23.72
CA MET A 21 -10.25 25.37 -23.47
C MET A 21 -10.85 25.00 -22.09
N LYS A 22 -11.42 25.99 -21.40
CA LYS A 22 -12.10 25.86 -20.10
C LYS A 22 -13.58 25.53 -20.28
N LEU A 23 -14.03 24.40 -19.74
CA LEU A 23 -15.46 24.13 -19.43
C LEU A 23 -15.96 25.21 -18.45
N THR A 24 -17.05 25.91 -18.77
CA THR A 24 -17.70 26.87 -17.85
C THR A 24 -18.92 26.24 -17.20
N GLU A 25 -19.23 26.62 -15.95
CA GLU A 25 -20.43 26.16 -15.22
C GLU A 25 -21.74 26.42 -15.99
N ALA A 26 -21.76 27.44 -16.85
CA ALA A 26 -22.91 27.81 -17.67
C ALA A 26 -23.29 26.76 -18.73
N ALA A 27 -22.39 25.85 -19.10
CA ALA A 27 -22.66 24.80 -20.10
C ALA A 27 -23.61 23.69 -19.58
N VAL A 28 -23.87 23.63 -18.26
CA VAL A 28 -24.77 22.64 -17.64
C VAL A 28 -25.99 23.33 -17.02
N ALA A 29 -26.69 24.12 -17.83
CA ALA A 29 -27.95 24.72 -17.44
C ALA A 29 -29.11 23.72 -17.59
N ASN A 30 -29.25 22.79 -16.63
CA ASN A 30 -30.55 22.30 -16.14
C ASN A 30 -30.34 21.42 -14.90
N ALA A 31 -30.04 22.07 -13.78
CA ALA A 31 -29.83 21.43 -12.46
C ALA A 31 -31.06 20.65 -11.94
N LYS A 32 -32.26 20.82 -12.52
CA LYS A 32 -33.49 20.13 -12.10
C LYS A 32 -33.57 18.66 -12.51
N ASP A 33 -32.97 18.27 -13.63
CA ASP A 33 -33.02 16.87 -14.11
C ASP A 33 -32.02 15.94 -13.38
N MET A 34 -31.13 16.53 -12.59
CA MET A 34 -30.01 15.86 -11.93
C MET A 34 -30.32 15.42 -10.49
N GLU A 35 -31.39 15.94 -9.88
CA GLU A 35 -31.74 15.67 -8.47
C GLU A 35 -32.03 14.18 -8.22
N LYS A 36 -32.58 13.48 -9.23
CA LYS A 36 -32.85 12.03 -9.19
C LYS A 36 -31.61 11.14 -9.12
N TYR A 37 -30.42 11.65 -9.45
CA TYR A 37 -29.15 10.90 -9.43
C TYR A 37 -28.29 11.19 -8.19
N SER A 38 -28.82 11.93 -7.22
CA SER A 38 -28.11 12.30 -5.98
C SER A 38 -28.03 11.18 -4.93
N ASP A 39 -28.74 10.08 -5.15
CA ASP A 39 -28.86 8.91 -4.27
C ASP A 39 -28.11 7.73 -4.90
N ALA A 40 -27.02 7.31 -4.28
CA ALA A 40 -26.12 6.28 -4.81
C ALA A 40 -26.76 4.88 -4.81
N SER A 41 -27.78 4.63 -3.97
CA SER A 41 -28.55 3.39 -3.99
C SER A 41 -29.33 3.19 -5.30
N LYS A 42 -29.63 4.29 -6.02
CA LYS A 42 -30.35 4.28 -7.30
C LYS A 42 -29.41 4.13 -8.50
N LEU A 43 -28.10 4.30 -8.34
CA LEU A 43 -27.11 4.16 -9.42
C LEU A 43 -26.73 2.71 -9.73
N GLN A 44 -27.24 1.75 -8.96
CA GLN A 44 -27.16 0.31 -9.26
C GLN A 44 -28.16 -0.14 -10.34
N ASP A 45 -29.15 0.69 -10.66
CA ASP A 45 -30.07 0.45 -11.77
C ASP A 45 -29.36 0.78 -13.10
N GLU A 46 -29.21 -0.23 -13.95
CA GLU A 46 -28.55 -0.10 -15.27
C GLU A 46 -29.25 0.92 -16.18
N GLY A 47 -30.55 1.13 -16.03
CA GLY A 47 -31.30 2.18 -16.74
C GLY A 47 -30.92 3.59 -16.27
N ILE A 48 -30.77 3.80 -14.97
CA ILE A 48 -30.34 5.07 -14.37
C ILE A 48 -28.88 5.39 -14.75
N LYS A 49 -28.00 4.38 -14.72
CA LYS A 49 -26.59 4.49 -15.14
C LYS A 49 -26.44 4.83 -16.62
N SER A 50 -27.23 4.17 -17.48
CA SER A 50 -27.29 4.47 -18.92
C SER A 50 -27.74 5.91 -19.16
N ASN A 51 -28.81 6.36 -18.48
CA ASN A 51 -29.31 7.73 -18.58
C ASN A 51 -28.29 8.79 -18.13
N LEU A 52 -27.56 8.55 -17.04
CA LEU A 52 -26.51 9.45 -16.56
C LEU A 52 -25.33 9.51 -17.54
N THR A 53 -24.94 8.36 -18.10
CA THR A 53 -23.88 8.26 -19.12
C THR A 53 -24.25 9.05 -20.37
N VAL A 54 -25.50 8.95 -20.83
CA VAL A 54 -26.00 9.70 -21.99
C VAL A 54 -26.01 11.21 -21.72
N LEU A 55 -26.47 11.62 -20.54
CA LEU A 55 -26.51 13.02 -20.14
C LEU A 55 -25.10 13.63 -20.10
N MET A 56 -24.15 12.95 -19.45
CA MET A 56 -22.75 13.38 -19.40
C MET A 56 -22.08 13.37 -20.78
N GLY A 57 -22.36 12.36 -21.62
CA GLY A 57 -21.87 12.29 -23.00
C GLY A 57 -22.33 13.48 -23.83
N ASN A 58 -23.58 13.90 -23.69
CA ASN A 58 -24.12 15.09 -24.36
C ASN A 58 -23.46 16.39 -23.86
N VAL A 59 -23.22 16.52 -22.56
CA VAL A 59 -22.52 17.68 -21.99
C VAL A 59 -21.09 17.77 -22.51
N ILE A 60 -20.36 16.65 -22.56
CA ILE A 60 -19.01 16.58 -23.11
C ILE A 60 -19.02 16.93 -24.61
N GLN A 61 -19.97 16.41 -25.38
CA GLN A 61 -20.09 16.71 -26.81
C GLN A 61 -20.38 18.20 -27.06
N PHE A 62 -21.22 18.82 -26.22
CA PHE A 62 -21.54 20.25 -26.33
C PHE A 62 -20.35 21.13 -25.93
N ALA A 63 -19.60 20.73 -24.90
CA ALA A 63 -18.42 21.45 -24.45
C ALA A 63 -17.18 21.26 -25.34
N TYR A 64 -17.11 20.15 -26.09
CA TYR A 64 -16.00 19.81 -26.98
C TYR A 64 -16.48 19.47 -28.40
N PRO A 65 -16.84 20.48 -29.22
CA PRO A 65 -17.37 20.27 -30.57
C PRO A 65 -16.41 19.56 -31.53
N PHE A 66 -15.10 19.59 -31.23
CA PHE A 66 -14.04 18.94 -32.00
C PHE A 66 -13.81 17.47 -31.63
N ALA A 67 -14.46 16.96 -30.58
CA ALA A 67 -14.60 15.52 -30.38
C ALA A 67 -15.59 14.99 -31.45
N GLN A 68 -15.14 14.91 -32.70
CA GLN A 68 -15.97 14.62 -33.87
C GLN A 68 -16.63 13.23 -33.81
N GLU A 69 -16.16 12.35 -32.93
CA GLU A 69 -16.78 11.05 -32.68
C GLU A 69 -17.60 11.04 -31.39
N ARG A 70 -18.93 10.99 -31.57
CA ARG A 70 -19.93 10.81 -30.50
C ARG A 70 -19.60 9.61 -29.60
N THR A 71 -18.99 8.56 -30.14
CA THR A 71 -18.55 7.36 -29.43
C THR A 71 -17.50 7.66 -28.35
N VAL A 72 -16.57 8.59 -28.60
CA VAL A 72 -15.49 8.94 -27.68
C VAL A 72 -16.02 9.69 -26.46
N ALA A 73 -16.92 10.66 -26.66
CA ALA A 73 -17.53 11.42 -25.57
C ALA A 73 -18.33 10.51 -24.62
N PHE A 74 -19.08 9.55 -25.17
CA PHE A 74 -19.89 8.62 -24.38
C PHE A 74 -19.04 7.55 -23.70
N ALA A 75 -17.93 7.11 -24.31
CA ALA A 75 -16.97 6.21 -23.65
C ALA A 75 -16.28 6.87 -22.45
N ILE A 76 -15.92 8.15 -22.58
CA ILE A 76 -15.37 8.95 -21.48
C ILE A 76 -16.41 9.12 -20.37
N ALA A 77 -17.65 9.47 -20.73
CA ALA A 77 -18.76 9.56 -19.79
C ALA A 77 -19.00 8.25 -19.03
N GLY A 78 -19.05 7.12 -19.73
CA GLY A 78 -19.24 5.80 -19.11
C GLY A 78 -18.11 5.43 -18.15
N THR A 79 -16.87 5.77 -18.49
CA THR A 79 -15.72 5.57 -17.60
C THR A 79 -15.82 6.44 -16.35
N ALA A 80 -16.19 7.72 -16.50
CA ALA A 80 -16.36 8.64 -15.38
C ALA A 80 -17.49 8.21 -14.44
N VAL A 81 -18.63 7.77 -14.98
CA VAL A 81 -19.76 7.24 -14.20
C VAL A 81 -19.36 5.98 -13.43
N ASN A 82 -18.66 5.03 -14.07
CA ASN A 82 -18.19 3.82 -13.38
C ASN A 82 -17.19 4.13 -12.25
N ASN A 83 -16.29 5.09 -12.46
CA ASN A 83 -15.36 5.53 -11.42
C ASN A 83 -16.10 6.18 -10.25
N LEU A 84 -17.15 6.96 -10.52
CA LEU A 84 -17.98 7.58 -9.50
C LEU A 84 -18.72 6.52 -8.68
N ILE A 85 -19.33 5.52 -9.34
CA ILE A 85 -19.98 4.39 -8.67
C ILE A 85 -18.98 3.65 -7.77
N THR A 86 -17.79 3.34 -8.28
CA THR A 86 -16.73 2.67 -7.50
C THR A 86 -16.32 3.49 -6.27
N GLN A 87 -16.23 4.82 -6.39
CA GLN A 87 -15.93 5.71 -5.27
C GLN A 87 -17.07 5.79 -4.26
N LEU A 88 -18.32 5.78 -4.72
CA LEU A 88 -19.49 5.78 -3.84
C LEU A 88 -19.63 4.44 -3.12
N GLU A 89 -19.41 3.31 -3.80
CA GLU A 89 -19.35 1.98 -3.17
C GLU A 89 -18.26 1.88 -2.09
N SER A 90 -17.13 2.57 -2.31
CA SER A 90 -16.06 2.67 -1.31
C SER A 90 -16.42 3.55 -0.09
N LYS A 91 -17.42 4.44 -0.24
CA LYS A 91 -17.90 5.36 0.80
C LYS A 91 -19.20 4.90 1.49
N GLU A 92 -20.03 4.10 0.81
CA GLU A 92 -21.37 3.68 1.24
C GLU A 92 -21.52 2.21 1.62
N SER A 93 -20.42 1.47 1.83
CA SER A 93 -20.55 0.34 2.75
C SER A 93 -20.84 0.94 4.12
N PRO A 94 -22.04 0.78 4.73
CA PRO A 94 -22.23 1.19 6.11
C PRO A 94 -21.21 0.37 6.90
N SER A 95 -20.15 1.01 7.38
CA SER A 95 -19.25 0.35 8.30
C SER A 95 -20.12 -0.01 9.49
N ARG A 96 -20.43 -1.29 9.66
CA ARG A 96 -20.96 -1.79 10.93
C ARG A 96 -19.98 -1.27 11.97
N THR A 97 -20.42 -0.30 12.78
CA THR A 97 -19.60 0.24 13.86
C THR A 97 -19.29 -0.94 14.75
N GLN A 98 -18.05 -1.42 14.69
CA GLN A 98 -17.65 -2.56 15.49
C GLN A 98 -17.74 -2.14 16.96
N THR A 99 -18.38 -2.97 17.76
CA THR A 99 -18.41 -2.79 19.20
C THR A 99 -16.98 -2.85 19.76
N THR A 100 -16.75 -2.23 20.91
CA THR A 100 -15.46 -2.33 21.61
C THR A 100 -15.05 -3.79 21.83
N ALA A 101 -16.01 -4.67 22.10
CA ALA A 101 -15.78 -6.11 22.25
C ALA A 101 -15.29 -6.78 20.95
N GLU A 102 -15.88 -6.45 19.80
CA GLU A 102 -15.45 -6.96 18.49
C GLU A 102 -14.03 -6.47 18.14
N ILE A 103 -13.69 -5.22 18.47
CA ILE A 103 -12.33 -4.67 18.25
C ILE A 103 -11.30 -5.40 19.15
N GLU A 104 -11.61 -5.61 20.42
CA GLU A 104 -10.75 -6.37 21.33
C GLU A 104 -10.61 -7.84 20.90
N GLN A 105 -11.69 -8.44 20.37
CA GLN A 105 -11.64 -9.79 19.81
C GLN A 105 -10.74 -9.85 18.57
N LEU A 106 -10.81 -8.85 17.68
CA LEU A 106 -9.90 -8.76 16.53
C LEU A 106 -8.44 -8.58 16.95
N LYS A 107 -8.17 -7.73 17.94
CA LYS A 107 -6.84 -7.55 18.52
C LYS A 107 -6.33 -8.86 19.14
N HIS A 108 -7.17 -9.57 19.89
CA HIS A 108 -6.84 -10.87 20.46
C HIS A 108 -6.57 -11.90 19.36
N ALA A 109 -7.45 -11.99 18.36
CA ALA A 109 -7.27 -12.88 17.20
C ALA A 109 -6.01 -12.55 16.39
N PHE A 110 -5.59 -11.29 16.35
CA PHE A 110 -4.37 -10.87 15.66
C PHE A 110 -3.09 -11.14 16.45
N THR A 111 -3.12 -11.07 17.78
CA THR A 111 -1.90 -11.06 18.60
C THR A 111 -1.70 -12.28 19.49
N LYS A 112 -2.79 -12.96 19.90
CA LYS A 112 -2.75 -14.02 20.93
C LYS A 112 -3.03 -15.41 20.40
N THR A 113 -3.80 -15.53 19.33
CA THR A 113 -4.06 -16.86 18.73
C THR A 113 -2.79 -17.46 18.17
N LYS A 114 -2.67 -18.78 18.26
CA LYS A 114 -1.56 -19.51 17.64
C LYS A 114 -1.62 -19.34 16.13
N TYR A 115 -0.51 -18.89 15.53
CA TYR A 115 -0.41 -18.86 14.08
C TYR A 115 -0.29 -20.27 13.51
N VAL A 116 -1.05 -20.55 12.45
CA VAL A 116 -1.07 -21.85 11.78
C VAL A 116 -0.48 -21.70 10.37
N GLY A 117 0.50 -22.54 10.06
CA GLY A 117 1.18 -22.57 8.76
C GLY A 117 2.56 -21.89 8.78
N ASP A 118 3.17 -21.81 7.60
CA ASP A 118 4.57 -21.43 7.40
C ASP A 118 4.74 -20.24 6.43
N ALA A 119 3.66 -19.48 6.17
CA ALA A 119 3.69 -18.43 5.16
C ALA A 119 4.75 -17.34 5.47
N HIS A 120 4.92 -16.97 6.74
CA HIS A 120 5.96 -16.03 7.17
C HIS A 120 7.38 -16.58 6.93
N VAL A 121 7.61 -17.89 7.07
CA VAL A 121 8.89 -18.54 6.76
C VAL A 121 9.15 -18.55 5.26
N LYS A 122 8.15 -18.92 4.46
CA LYS A 122 8.22 -18.90 2.99
C LYS A 122 8.47 -17.48 2.49
N PHE A 123 7.81 -16.49 3.09
CA PHE A 123 7.97 -15.09 2.74
C PHE A 123 9.35 -14.55 3.13
N ALA A 124 9.87 -14.87 4.32
CA ALA A 124 11.25 -14.55 4.72
C ALA A 124 12.28 -15.07 3.71
N ARG A 125 12.14 -16.35 3.30
CA ARG A 125 13.00 -16.98 2.29
C ARG A 125 12.86 -16.30 0.93
N TYR A 126 11.65 -15.90 0.56
CA TYR A 126 11.39 -15.15 -0.67
C TYR A 126 12.09 -13.79 -0.67
N LEU A 127 11.89 -12.98 0.37
CA LEU A 127 12.55 -11.69 0.54
C LEU A 127 14.07 -11.80 0.53
N ARG A 128 14.63 -12.86 1.14
CA ARG A 128 16.07 -13.11 1.08
C ARG A 128 16.58 -13.46 -0.32
N ARG A 129 15.77 -14.11 -1.15
CA ARG A 129 16.10 -14.32 -2.57
C ARG A 129 16.05 -13.00 -3.34
N CYS A 130 15.03 -12.17 -3.10
CA CYS A 130 14.91 -10.84 -3.71
C CYS A 130 16.09 -9.92 -3.35
N TYR A 131 16.46 -9.87 -2.06
CA TYR A 131 17.65 -9.20 -1.56
C TYR A 131 18.92 -9.62 -2.31
N LYS A 132 19.19 -10.94 -2.38
CA LYS A 132 20.37 -11.46 -3.09
C LYS A 132 20.34 -11.15 -4.59
N ALA A 133 19.16 -11.17 -5.21
CA ALA A 133 19.00 -10.86 -6.63
C ALA A 133 19.26 -9.38 -6.90
N TYR A 134 18.70 -8.48 -6.08
CA TYR A 134 18.93 -7.04 -6.18
C TYR A 134 20.39 -6.70 -5.95
N ALA A 135 20.99 -7.18 -4.85
CA ALA A 135 22.39 -6.89 -4.51
C ALA A 135 23.38 -7.33 -5.62
N ARG A 136 23.08 -8.39 -6.37
CA ARG A 136 23.91 -8.85 -7.49
C ARG A 136 23.76 -8.03 -8.77
N ALA A 137 22.59 -7.43 -8.97
CA ALA A 137 22.25 -6.76 -10.23
C ALA A 137 21.19 -5.67 -9.99
N PRO A 138 21.52 -4.59 -9.27
CA PRO A 138 20.55 -3.56 -8.89
C PRO A 138 19.91 -2.92 -10.14
N ASN A 139 20.72 -2.68 -11.18
CA ASN A 139 20.29 -2.09 -12.46
C ASN A 139 19.35 -2.98 -13.29
N LYS A 140 19.00 -4.19 -12.85
CA LYS A 140 17.99 -5.04 -13.52
C LYS A 140 16.58 -4.85 -12.95
N PHE A 141 16.45 -4.20 -11.80
CA PHE A 141 15.19 -4.04 -11.09
C PHE A 141 14.79 -2.57 -11.04
N LYS A 142 13.48 -2.28 -11.13
CA LYS A 142 13.00 -0.89 -11.03
C LYS A 142 13.26 -0.27 -9.65
N ALA A 143 13.14 -1.07 -8.60
CA ALA A 143 13.39 -0.69 -7.22
C ALA A 143 13.39 -1.95 -6.33
N PRO A 144 14.02 -1.90 -5.14
CA PRO A 144 14.06 -3.02 -4.19
C PRO A 144 12.76 -3.09 -3.37
N TYR A 145 11.65 -3.47 -4.01
CA TYR A 145 10.39 -3.71 -3.32
C TYR A 145 9.65 -4.91 -3.89
N VAL A 146 8.70 -5.44 -3.11
CA VAL A 146 7.76 -6.46 -3.58
C VAL A 146 6.35 -6.18 -3.14
N ALA A 147 5.38 -6.60 -3.94
CA ALA A 147 3.97 -6.57 -3.59
C ALA A 147 3.55 -7.88 -2.93
N VAL A 148 2.70 -7.80 -1.90
CA VAL A 148 1.95 -8.91 -1.33
C VAL A 148 0.49 -8.68 -1.65
N ALA A 149 -0.02 -9.41 -2.65
CA ALA A 149 -1.38 -9.26 -3.15
C ALA A 149 -2.20 -10.49 -2.79
N GLN A 150 -3.27 -10.28 -2.02
CA GLN A 150 -4.32 -11.27 -1.78
C GLN A 150 -5.57 -10.61 -1.21
N SER A 151 -6.73 -11.26 -1.36
CA SER A 151 -8.01 -10.79 -0.82
C SER A 151 -7.96 -10.45 0.69
N SER A 152 -8.91 -9.62 1.13
CA SER A 152 -9.05 -9.27 2.55
C SER A 152 -9.30 -10.52 3.39
N GLY A 153 -8.80 -10.55 4.63
CA GLY A 153 -8.98 -11.70 5.52
C GLY A 153 -8.01 -12.87 5.35
N PHE A 154 -7.19 -12.90 4.30
CA PHE A 154 -6.22 -13.99 4.05
C PHE A 154 -4.99 -14.00 4.98
N GLY A 155 -4.96 -13.15 6.00
CA GLY A 155 -3.90 -13.12 7.01
C GLY A 155 -2.61 -12.43 6.56
N LYS A 156 -2.67 -11.48 5.61
CA LYS A 156 -1.48 -10.70 5.15
C LYS A 156 -0.77 -10.00 6.31
N SER A 157 -1.48 -9.12 7.02
CA SER A 157 -0.91 -8.36 8.14
C SER A 157 -0.45 -9.30 9.27
N ARG A 158 -1.14 -10.44 9.46
CA ARG A 158 -0.73 -11.46 10.44
C ARG A 158 0.57 -12.16 10.01
N MET A 159 0.72 -12.51 8.73
CA MET A 159 1.98 -13.05 8.18
C MET A 159 3.14 -12.07 8.42
N ILE A 160 2.91 -10.76 8.26
CA ILE A 160 3.93 -9.75 8.54
C ILE A 160 4.26 -9.67 10.04
N LEU A 161 3.27 -9.74 10.93
CA LEU A 161 3.53 -9.82 12.38
C LEU A 161 4.41 -11.04 12.71
N GLU A 162 4.07 -12.22 12.20
CA GLU A 162 4.86 -13.44 12.45
C GLU A 162 6.27 -13.34 11.85
N LEU A 163 6.43 -12.68 10.70
CA LEU A 163 7.74 -12.39 10.14
C LEU A 163 8.55 -11.49 11.08
N ALA A 164 7.94 -10.45 11.65
CA ALA A 164 8.58 -9.55 12.61
C ALA A 164 8.97 -10.29 13.91
N VAL A 165 8.11 -11.17 14.43
CA VAL A 165 8.41 -12.04 15.58
C VAL A 165 9.57 -12.98 15.26
N LYS A 166 9.58 -13.57 14.05
CA LYS A 166 10.69 -14.42 13.61
C LYS A 166 11.98 -13.63 13.47
N ALA A 167 11.93 -12.41 12.93
CA ALA A 167 13.09 -11.52 12.81
C ALA A 167 13.72 -11.17 14.18
N MET A 168 12.91 -11.12 15.25
CA MET A 168 13.38 -10.92 16.61
C MET A 168 14.08 -12.16 17.18
N THR A 169 13.53 -13.35 16.93
CA THR A 169 13.95 -14.61 17.58
C THR A 169 15.04 -15.36 16.81
N ASP A 170 15.07 -15.23 15.49
CA ASP A 170 16.00 -15.91 14.59
C ASP A 170 17.09 -14.93 14.15
N LYS A 171 18.25 -15.00 14.82
CA LYS A 171 19.39 -14.11 14.53
C LYS A 171 19.97 -14.33 13.13
N ASP A 172 19.87 -15.55 12.58
CA ASP A 172 20.38 -15.91 11.26
C ASP A 172 19.54 -15.29 10.13
N LEU A 173 18.29 -14.91 10.42
CA LEU A 173 17.49 -14.16 9.47
C LEU A 173 18.08 -12.81 9.12
N ASN A 174 18.90 -12.21 10.01
CA ASN A 174 19.58 -10.92 9.85
C ASN A 174 18.68 -9.84 9.17
N MET A 175 17.43 -9.77 9.61
CA MET A 175 16.37 -8.95 9.06
C MET A 175 15.69 -8.14 10.16
N ARG A 176 15.21 -6.93 9.88
CA ARG A 176 14.33 -6.14 10.77
C ARG A 176 13.14 -5.59 10.01
N VAL A 177 11.98 -5.53 10.66
CA VAL A 177 10.69 -5.23 10.04
C VAL A 177 10.06 -4.01 10.71
N LEU A 178 10.02 -2.89 9.99
CA LEU A 178 9.24 -1.72 10.37
C LEU A 178 7.91 -1.76 9.63
N TYR A 179 6.82 -1.89 10.37
CA TYR A 179 5.46 -1.97 9.84
C TYR A 179 4.76 -0.62 9.89
N MET A 180 4.08 -0.26 8.80
CA MET A 180 3.25 0.93 8.70
C MET A 180 1.91 0.54 8.06
N CYS A 181 0.79 0.92 8.69
CA CYS A 181 -0.54 0.72 8.14
C CYS A 181 -1.12 2.08 7.72
N MET A 182 -1.40 2.24 6.43
CA MET A 182 -1.96 3.47 5.84
C MET A 182 -3.49 3.44 5.72
N ARG A 183 -4.14 2.63 6.54
CA ARG A 183 -5.59 2.57 6.65
C ARG A 183 -6.15 3.96 7.01
N PRO A 184 -7.32 4.36 6.48
CA PRO A 184 -7.98 5.61 6.91
C PRO A 184 -8.24 5.63 8.42
N GLN A 185 -8.12 6.79 9.07
CA GLN A 185 -8.24 6.92 10.53
C GLN A 185 -9.57 6.38 11.09
N ASN A 186 -10.66 6.50 10.33
CA ASN A 186 -11.99 6.05 10.73
C ASN A 186 -12.28 4.58 10.41
N SER A 187 -11.30 3.83 9.92
CA SER A 187 -11.51 2.43 9.58
C SER A 187 -11.57 1.56 10.83
N THR A 188 -12.50 0.61 10.82
CA THR A 188 -12.70 -0.36 11.91
C THR A 188 -11.72 -1.53 11.88
N GLY A 189 -10.98 -1.72 10.79
CA GLY A 189 -10.04 -2.84 10.63
C GLY A 189 -8.86 -2.84 11.60
N TYR A 190 -8.24 -4.01 11.73
CA TYR A 190 -7.05 -4.24 12.55
C TYR A 190 -5.95 -4.92 11.71
N PRO A 191 -4.66 -4.54 11.84
CA PRO A 191 -4.08 -3.52 12.73
C PRO A 191 -4.58 -2.09 12.48
N LYS A 192 -4.45 -1.24 13.50
CA LYS A 192 -4.82 0.18 13.42
C LYS A 192 -3.85 0.96 12.53
N ALA A 193 -4.30 2.12 12.04
CA ALA A 193 -3.48 3.01 11.23
C ALA A 193 -2.28 3.53 12.05
N THR A 194 -1.10 3.58 11.43
CA THR A 194 0.14 4.07 12.05
C THR A 194 0.41 5.49 11.58
N THR A 195 -0.51 6.41 11.86
CA THR A 195 -0.57 7.73 11.22
C THR A 195 0.71 8.53 11.34
N SER A 196 1.26 8.62 12.56
CA SER A 196 2.48 9.36 12.80
C SER A 196 3.69 8.82 12.03
N LEU A 197 3.78 7.50 11.80
CA LEU A 197 4.89 6.91 11.04
C LEU A 197 4.78 7.17 9.54
N TYR A 198 3.60 6.95 8.95
CA TYR A 198 3.49 7.13 7.51
C TYR A 198 3.50 8.61 7.12
N GLN A 199 2.94 9.51 7.96
CA GLN A 199 3.03 10.96 7.73
C GLN A 199 4.47 11.47 7.93
N TRP A 200 5.21 10.84 8.85
CA TRP A 200 6.64 11.12 8.97
C TRP A 200 7.40 10.68 7.72
N LEU A 201 7.11 9.50 7.14
CA LEU A 201 7.78 9.03 5.93
C LEU A 201 7.36 9.82 4.68
N PHE A 202 6.07 10.17 4.57
CA PHE A 202 5.46 10.88 3.44
C PHE A 202 4.73 12.15 3.90
N PRO A 203 5.46 13.20 4.33
CA PRO A 203 4.82 14.48 4.62
C PRO A 203 4.19 15.07 3.36
N ASP A 204 3.21 15.97 3.50
CA ASP A 204 2.41 16.42 2.36
C ASP A 204 3.21 17.13 1.26
N GLU A 205 4.24 17.88 1.67
CA GLU A 205 5.16 18.61 0.79
C GLU A 205 6.54 17.91 0.69
N ALA A 206 6.59 16.57 0.86
CA ALA A 206 7.86 15.85 0.76
C ALA A 206 8.41 15.89 -0.65
N GLU A 207 9.70 16.19 -0.80
CA GLU A 207 10.46 15.93 -2.01
C GLU A 207 11.04 14.50 -1.97
N GLU A 208 11.49 13.99 -3.12
CA GLU A 208 12.08 12.65 -3.20
C GLU A 208 13.29 12.52 -2.27
N SER A 209 14.10 13.58 -2.18
CA SER A 209 15.27 13.64 -1.30
C SER A 209 14.92 13.56 0.19
N ASP A 210 13.73 14.02 0.60
CA ASP A 210 13.27 13.88 1.97
C ASP A 210 12.96 12.42 2.30
N ILE A 211 12.30 11.72 1.37
CA ILE A 211 11.99 10.29 1.52
C ILE A 211 13.29 9.48 1.58
N VAL A 212 14.29 9.81 0.74
CA VAL A 212 15.62 9.18 0.77
C VAL A 212 16.25 9.28 2.16
N LYS A 213 16.35 10.50 2.71
CA LYS A 213 16.94 10.74 4.04
C LYS A 213 16.19 9.99 5.15
N ARG A 214 14.85 9.92 5.05
CA ARG A 214 14.01 9.21 6.02
C ARG A 214 14.19 7.68 5.94
N LEU A 215 14.30 7.12 4.73
CA LEU A 215 14.64 5.71 4.53
C LEU A 215 16.03 5.38 5.08
N GLN A 216 17.03 6.23 4.85
CA GLN A 216 18.35 6.08 5.44
C GLN A 216 18.29 6.14 6.97
N ALA A 217 17.56 7.10 7.55
CA ALA A 217 17.38 7.18 9.00
C ALA A 217 16.75 5.90 9.60
N ILE A 218 15.78 5.27 8.89
CA ILE A 218 15.25 3.95 9.27
C ILE A 218 16.36 2.90 9.31
N PHE A 219 17.18 2.83 8.26
CA PHE A 219 18.28 1.86 8.18
C PHE A 219 19.29 2.06 9.29
N HIS A 220 19.77 3.29 9.49
CA HIS A 220 20.79 3.60 10.48
C HIS A 220 20.28 3.40 11.91
N TYR A 221 19.03 3.77 12.19
CA TYR A 221 18.41 3.47 13.48
C TYR A 221 18.35 1.96 13.74
N ALA A 222 17.91 1.18 12.74
CA ALA A 222 17.89 -0.28 12.85
C ALA A 222 19.29 -0.86 13.07
N THR A 223 20.29 -0.35 12.35
CA THR A 223 21.69 -0.79 12.43
C THR A 223 22.33 -0.44 13.78
N GLU A 224 22.03 0.74 14.33
CA GLU A 224 22.48 1.19 15.66
C GLU A 224 21.89 0.32 16.79
N TYR A 225 20.60 -0.01 16.69
CA TYR A 225 19.87 -0.77 17.71
C TYR A 225 19.54 -2.20 17.27
N TRP A 226 20.39 -2.81 16.45
CA TRP A 226 20.05 -4.04 15.73
C TRP A 226 19.50 -5.15 16.61
N ASP A 227 20.08 -5.40 17.77
CA ASP A 227 19.66 -6.49 18.65
C ASP A 227 18.33 -6.25 19.37
N THR A 228 17.90 -4.99 19.51
CA THR A 228 16.74 -4.60 20.34
C THR A 228 15.61 -3.92 19.57
N VAL A 229 15.90 -3.37 18.38
CA VAL A 229 14.95 -2.55 17.61
C VAL A 229 13.67 -3.30 17.24
N GLN A 230 13.75 -4.62 17.00
CA GLN A 230 12.57 -5.39 16.62
C GLN A 230 11.53 -5.46 17.75
N THR A 231 11.96 -5.47 19.01
CA THR A 231 11.06 -5.47 20.17
C THR A 231 10.22 -4.19 20.18
N GLN A 232 10.86 -3.04 20.00
CA GLN A 232 10.18 -1.75 19.90
C GLN A 232 9.26 -1.69 18.67
N TRP A 233 9.74 -2.15 17.50
CA TRP A 233 8.95 -2.11 16.27
C TRP A 233 7.76 -3.07 16.27
N LEU A 234 7.79 -4.15 17.07
CA LEU A 234 6.64 -5.03 17.25
C LEU A 234 5.48 -4.33 17.96
N GLU A 235 5.75 -3.35 18.83
CA GLU A 235 4.70 -2.59 19.52
C GLU A 235 3.82 -1.81 18.55
N VAL A 236 4.37 -1.38 17.41
CA VAL A 236 3.65 -0.63 16.35
C VAL A 236 2.44 -1.38 15.79
N PHE A 237 2.43 -2.72 15.86
CA PHE A 237 1.26 -3.51 15.43
C PHE A 237 0.05 -3.35 16.36
N THR A 238 0.28 -2.96 17.62
CA THR A 238 -0.72 -3.08 18.68
C THR A 238 -0.98 -1.81 19.47
N ASP A 239 0.01 -0.92 19.55
CA ASP A 239 -0.06 0.36 20.24
C ASP A 239 0.07 1.51 19.23
N THR A 240 -0.96 2.35 19.19
CA THR A 240 -0.98 3.54 18.34
C THR A 240 0.04 4.60 18.76
N MET A 241 0.42 4.65 20.04
CA MET A 241 1.44 5.58 20.54
C MET A 241 2.85 5.15 20.12
N ALA A 242 3.11 3.84 20.04
CA ALA A 242 4.41 3.30 19.61
C ALA A 242 4.81 3.83 18.22
N ALA A 243 3.85 4.02 17.30
CA ALA A 243 4.12 4.63 16.00
C ALA A 243 4.67 6.06 16.16
N ALA A 244 4.09 6.88 17.02
CA ALA A 244 4.56 8.24 17.27
C ALA A 244 5.96 8.25 17.90
N ASP A 245 6.25 7.33 18.81
CA ASP A 245 7.55 7.26 19.47
C ASP A 245 8.66 6.75 18.55
N VAL A 246 8.37 5.76 17.70
CA VAL A 246 9.28 5.35 16.64
C VAL A 246 9.53 6.51 15.67
N ALA A 247 8.49 7.23 15.24
CA ALA A 247 8.65 8.39 14.35
C ALA A 247 9.58 9.47 14.96
N LYS A 248 9.41 9.79 16.26
CA LYS A 248 10.31 10.72 16.98
C LYS A 248 11.75 10.19 17.04
N ALA A 249 11.94 8.90 17.30
CA ALA A 249 13.27 8.30 17.36
C ALA A 249 13.99 8.34 16.00
N LEU A 250 13.25 8.08 14.92
CA LEU A 250 13.73 8.17 13.55
C LEU A 250 14.06 9.62 13.16
N GLU A 251 13.23 10.60 13.55
CA GLU A 251 13.51 12.02 13.31
C GLU A 251 14.82 12.46 13.98
N LYS A 252 15.03 12.11 15.26
CA LYS A 252 16.29 12.37 15.96
C LYS A 252 17.49 11.72 15.25
N THR A 253 17.30 10.54 14.67
CA THR A 253 18.36 9.85 13.93
C THR A 253 18.69 10.59 12.64
N ARG A 254 17.67 11.02 11.89
CA ARG A 254 17.80 11.85 10.69
C ARG A 254 18.59 13.12 10.96
N GLU A 255 18.22 13.88 11.99
CA GLU A 255 18.92 15.11 12.40
C GLU A 255 20.40 14.84 12.75
N ARG A 256 20.70 13.75 13.47
CA ARG A 256 22.10 13.37 13.79
C ARG A 256 22.93 13.09 12.54
N GLN A 257 22.33 12.51 11.50
CA GLN A 257 23.03 12.18 10.26
C GLN A 257 23.30 13.40 9.39
N GLU A 258 22.42 14.40 9.38
CA GLU A 258 22.65 15.65 8.65
C GLU A 258 23.88 16.42 9.19
N VAL A 259 24.21 16.24 10.47
CA VAL A 259 25.39 16.86 11.13
C VAL A 259 26.69 16.08 10.86
N LYS A 260 26.63 14.75 10.69
CA LYS A 260 27.81 13.90 10.45
C LYS A 260 28.07 13.76 8.93
N LYS A 261 28.83 14.68 8.34
CA LYS A 261 29.20 14.68 6.91
C LYS A 261 30.40 13.78 6.52
N THR A 262 30.86 12.88 7.37
CA THR A 262 32.04 12.03 7.06
C THR A 262 31.72 10.56 7.20
N SER A 263 31.82 9.83 6.07
CA SER A 263 31.80 8.38 6.02
C SER A 263 33.13 7.82 6.52
N ASN A 264 33.06 6.81 7.38
CA ASN A 264 34.22 6.04 7.82
C ASN A 264 34.28 4.78 6.93
N PRO A 265 35.39 4.44 6.25
CA PRO A 265 35.38 3.47 5.15
C PRO A 265 35.44 1.99 5.57
N ASP A 266 35.55 1.69 6.87
CA ASP A 266 35.92 0.35 7.36
C ASP A 266 34.75 -0.49 7.90
N HIS A 267 33.55 -0.35 7.33
CA HIS A 267 32.44 -1.24 7.68
C HIS A 267 32.40 -2.48 6.81
N LYS A 268 32.68 -3.63 7.46
CA LYS A 268 32.51 -4.96 6.88
C LYS A 268 31.04 -5.16 6.46
N PRO A 269 30.78 -5.76 5.28
CA PRO A 269 29.41 -5.99 4.81
C PRO A 269 28.64 -6.83 5.82
N SER A 270 27.54 -6.27 6.33
CA SER A 270 26.78 -6.87 7.43
C SER A 270 25.59 -7.70 6.95
N ASN A 271 25.25 -7.66 5.65
CA ASN A 271 24.11 -8.35 5.02
C ASN A 271 22.74 -8.07 5.69
N ARG A 272 22.65 -6.96 6.43
CA ARG A 272 21.46 -6.54 7.16
C ARG A 272 20.37 -6.14 6.19
N LEU A 273 19.17 -6.68 6.40
CA LEU A 273 18.00 -6.40 5.58
C LEU A 273 16.94 -5.69 6.42
N VAL A 274 16.69 -4.42 6.13
CA VAL A 274 15.64 -3.65 6.80
C VAL A 274 14.43 -3.57 5.88
N LEU A 275 13.31 -4.13 6.33
CA LEU A 275 12.05 -4.09 5.61
C LEU A 275 11.25 -2.88 6.05
N VAL A 276 10.78 -2.11 5.06
CA VAL A 276 9.76 -1.07 5.26
C VAL A 276 8.45 -1.62 4.68
N VAL A 277 7.56 -2.07 5.56
CA VAL A 277 6.27 -2.64 5.18
C VAL A 277 5.21 -1.56 5.19
N ILE A 278 4.53 -1.37 4.06
CA ILE A 278 3.41 -0.46 3.90
C ILE A 278 2.16 -1.30 3.64
N ASP A 279 1.31 -1.44 4.65
CA ASP A 279 0.00 -2.10 4.55
C ASP A 279 -1.11 -1.10 4.22
N GLU A 280 -2.14 -1.60 3.53
CA GLU A 280 -3.13 -0.78 2.81
C GLU A 280 -2.45 0.20 1.85
N ALA A 281 -1.46 -0.31 1.10
CA ALA A 281 -0.59 0.48 0.24
C ALA A 281 -1.34 1.28 -0.84
N ARG A 282 -2.57 0.92 -1.20
CA ARG A 282 -3.47 1.70 -2.08
C ARG A 282 -3.56 3.17 -1.69
N ASN A 283 -3.38 3.49 -0.40
CA ASN A 283 -3.45 4.85 0.10
C ASN A 283 -2.17 5.67 -0.17
N VAL A 284 -1.06 5.04 -0.53
CA VAL A 284 0.13 5.73 -1.09
C VAL A 284 -0.25 6.40 -2.43
N PHE A 285 -1.16 5.80 -3.19
CA PHE A 285 -1.54 6.24 -4.53
C PHE A 285 -2.67 7.29 -4.53
N SER A 286 -3.27 7.58 -3.37
CA SER A 286 -4.55 8.30 -3.28
C SER A 286 -4.46 9.82 -3.21
N ASN A 287 -3.34 10.47 -3.58
CA ASN A 287 -3.24 11.94 -3.57
C ASN A 287 -3.07 12.52 -4.99
N PRO A 288 -4.15 12.58 -5.80
CA PRO A 288 -4.14 13.26 -7.09
C PRO A 288 -4.16 14.80 -6.97
N SER A 289 -4.45 15.36 -5.79
CA SER A 289 -4.59 16.80 -5.56
C SER A 289 -3.27 17.57 -5.62
N SER A 290 -2.13 16.93 -5.32
CA SER A 290 -0.79 17.55 -5.34
C SER A 290 -0.01 17.28 -6.62
N GLY A 291 -0.49 16.43 -7.54
CA GLY A 291 0.26 16.02 -8.73
C GLY A 291 1.53 15.19 -8.43
N LEU A 292 1.83 14.91 -7.16
CA LEU A 292 2.97 14.12 -6.71
C LEU A 292 2.60 12.64 -6.64
N ASP A 293 3.17 11.85 -7.53
CA ASP A 293 3.12 10.38 -7.47
C ASP A 293 4.03 9.88 -6.35
N ARG A 294 3.51 9.85 -5.10
CA ARG A 294 4.22 9.36 -3.90
C ARG A 294 4.77 7.96 -4.08
N PHE A 295 4.13 7.12 -4.90
CA PHE A 295 4.63 5.79 -5.21
C PHE A 295 5.85 5.83 -6.12
N ARG A 296 5.83 6.67 -7.16
CA ARG A 296 7.04 6.92 -7.97
C ARG A 296 8.18 7.41 -7.11
N MET A 297 7.93 8.37 -6.23
CA MET A 297 8.94 8.90 -5.31
C MET A 297 9.47 7.82 -4.36
N LEU A 298 8.60 6.97 -3.80
CA LEU A 298 9.03 5.85 -2.96
C LEU A 298 9.98 4.90 -3.72
N ARG A 299 9.66 4.56 -4.97
CA ARG A 299 10.51 3.65 -5.77
C ARG A 299 11.89 4.24 -6.02
N HIS A 300 11.97 5.49 -6.45
CA HIS A 300 13.25 6.16 -6.66
C HIS A 300 14.00 6.35 -5.35
N ALA A 301 13.30 6.77 -4.30
CA ALA A 301 13.91 6.96 -2.99
C ALA A 301 14.47 5.66 -2.41
N LEU A 302 13.83 4.51 -2.66
CA LEU A 302 14.38 3.20 -2.29
C LEU A 302 15.67 2.88 -3.04
N VAL A 303 15.79 3.23 -4.33
CA VAL A 303 17.06 3.05 -5.08
C VAL A 303 18.13 3.96 -4.49
N SER A 304 17.88 5.27 -4.46
CA SER A 304 18.82 6.29 -3.98
C SER A 304 19.23 6.10 -2.51
N ALA A 305 18.32 5.63 -1.65
CA ALA A 305 18.64 5.34 -0.25
C ALA A 305 19.60 4.15 -0.13
N ASN A 306 19.42 3.11 -0.95
CA ASN A 306 20.33 1.96 -0.97
C ASN A 306 21.71 2.31 -1.52
N ASP A 307 21.79 3.23 -2.49
CA ASP A 307 23.08 3.76 -2.96
C ASP A 307 23.84 4.48 -1.82
N GLY A 308 23.12 5.20 -0.96
CA GLY A 308 23.72 5.86 0.21
C GLY A 308 24.04 4.94 1.40
N VAL A 309 23.32 3.82 1.55
CA VAL A 309 23.61 2.79 2.56
C VAL A 309 24.82 1.93 2.16
N GLY A 310 25.01 1.69 0.87
CA GLY A 310 26.13 0.93 0.33
C GLY A 310 26.19 -0.52 0.82
N ASP A 311 27.39 -1.02 1.07
CA ASP A 311 27.63 -2.44 1.40
C ASP A 311 27.23 -2.83 2.83
N GLU A 312 26.81 -1.86 3.67
CA GLU A 312 26.37 -2.15 5.04
C GLU A 312 25.14 -3.05 5.06
N GLY A 313 24.23 -2.92 4.09
CA GLY A 313 22.99 -3.69 4.06
C GLY A 313 22.05 -3.20 2.97
N GLN A 314 20.76 -3.46 3.14
CA GLN A 314 19.75 -3.02 2.17
C GLN A 314 18.43 -2.68 2.85
N ILE A 315 17.78 -1.64 2.35
CA ILE A 315 16.40 -1.26 2.63
C ILE A 315 15.51 -1.88 1.56
N PHE A 316 14.47 -2.61 1.95
CA PHE A 316 13.57 -3.29 1.02
C PHE A 316 12.11 -2.99 1.33
N GLY A 317 11.37 -2.51 0.32
CA GLY A 317 9.95 -2.19 0.45
C GLY A 317 9.06 -3.44 0.38
N VAL A 318 8.02 -3.50 1.21
CA VAL A 318 6.96 -4.52 1.09
C VAL A 318 5.62 -3.82 1.04
N LEU A 319 4.95 -3.89 -0.11
CA LEU A 319 3.66 -3.24 -0.33
C LEU A 319 2.56 -4.27 -0.17
N VAL A 320 1.75 -4.13 0.87
CA VAL A 320 0.69 -5.08 1.20
C VAL A 320 -0.66 -4.45 0.85
N ASP A 321 -1.45 -5.15 0.04
CA ASP A 321 -2.79 -4.67 -0.31
C ASP A 321 -3.72 -5.82 -0.74
N THR A 322 -5.01 -5.50 -0.85
CA THR A 322 -6.04 -6.36 -1.43
C THR A 322 -6.24 -6.14 -2.93
N ASN A 323 -5.71 -5.06 -3.51
CA ASN A 323 -5.80 -4.76 -4.93
C ASN A 323 -4.58 -5.34 -5.67
N SER A 324 -4.83 -6.29 -6.59
CA SER A 324 -3.80 -6.86 -7.44
C SER A 324 -3.10 -5.83 -8.33
N ARG A 325 -3.73 -4.69 -8.62
CA ARG A 325 -3.14 -3.62 -9.43
C ARG A 325 -1.84 -3.08 -8.86
N ILE A 326 -1.58 -3.21 -7.56
CA ILE A 326 -0.31 -2.79 -6.93
C ILE A 326 0.88 -3.64 -7.39
N ALA A 327 0.63 -4.84 -7.93
CA ALA A 327 1.65 -5.66 -8.57
C ALA A 327 2.00 -5.20 -10.01
N ASP A 328 1.09 -4.51 -10.70
CA ASP A 328 1.19 -4.16 -12.12
C ASP A 328 1.60 -2.69 -12.40
N LEU A 329 2.01 -1.94 -11.37
CA LEU A 329 2.37 -0.52 -11.51
C LEU A 329 3.78 -0.34 -12.08
N SER A 330 3.92 -0.72 -13.34
CA SER A 330 4.96 -0.21 -14.22
C SER A 330 4.42 1.03 -14.95
N PRO A 331 4.86 2.26 -14.63
CA PRO A 331 4.52 3.40 -15.48
C PRO A 331 5.12 3.18 -16.88
N PRO A 332 4.48 3.71 -17.94
CA PRO A 332 5.08 3.80 -19.27
C PRO A 332 6.44 4.50 -19.19
N ALA A 333 7.44 3.98 -19.91
CA ALA A 333 8.80 4.54 -19.92
C ALA A 333 8.84 6.05 -20.26
N THR A 334 7.81 6.56 -20.94
CA THR A 334 7.67 7.98 -21.31
C THR A 334 7.37 8.91 -20.13
N LEU A 335 6.84 8.40 -19.01
CA LEU A 335 6.55 9.15 -17.78
C LEU A 335 7.64 8.97 -16.71
N ASP A 336 8.70 8.22 -17.03
CA ASP A 336 9.84 7.95 -16.18
C ASP A 336 11.09 8.59 -16.79
N PRO A 337 11.44 9.83 -16.40
CA PRO A 337 12.57 10.58 -16.98
C PRO A 337 13.93 9.90 -16.80
N SER A 338 14.01 8.87 -15.94
CA SER A 338 15.20 8.04 -15.71
C SER A 338 15.63 7.27 -16.97
N SER A 339 14.74 7.06 -17.95
CA SER A 339 15.06 6.36 -19.20
C SER A 339 15.97 7.15 -20.16
N ARG A 340 16.39 8.37 -19.82
CA ARG A 340 17.21 9.22 -20.71
C ARG A 340 18.72 9.01 -20.59
N ARG A 341 19.15 8.09 -19.74
CA ARG A 341 20.55 7.67 -19.64
C ARG A 341 20.57 6.15 -19.53
N ASP A 342 20.40 5.47 -20.65
CA ASP A 342 21.05 4.18 -20.93
C ASP A 342 20.69 3.81 -22.37
N ASP A 343 21.69 3.85 -23.25
CA ASP A 343 21.65 3.31 -24.62
C ASP A 343 21.61 1.76 -24.61
N ASP A 344 21.01 1.15 -23.58
CA ASP A 344 20.84 -0.29 -23.48
C ASP A 344 19.38 -0.59 -23.18
N THR A 345 18.71 -1.25 -24.12
CA THR A 345 17.30 -1.64 -24.12
C THR A 345 16.97 -2.71 -23.07
N GLY A 346 17.32 -2.48 -21.82
CA GLY A 346 16.99 -3.33 -20.68
C GLY A 346 15.66 -2.93 -20.06
N SER A 347 14.59 -3.67 -20.33
CA SER A 347 13.34 -3.53 -19.58
C SER A 347 13.60 -3.82 -18.09
N PHE A 348 13.63 -2.79 -17.24
CA PHE A 348 13.72 -2.97 -15.79
C PHE A 348 12.57 -3.86 -15.31
N THR A 349 12.89 -4.92 -14.57
CA THR A 349 11.92 -5.91 -14.12
C THR A 349 11.43 -5.62 -12.70
N LEU A 350 10.17 -5.98 -12.40
CA LEU A 350 9.62 -5.96 -11.04
C LEU A 350 9.81 -7.32 -10.37
N PHE A 351 9.99 -7.32 -9.05
CA PHE A 351 9.94 -8.58 -8.30
C PHE A 351 8.52 -9.17 -8.39
N PRO A 352 8.37 -10.49 -8.65
CA PRO A 352 7.07 -11.12 -8.68
C PRO A 352 6.27 -10.88 -7.39
N PRO A 353 4.94 -10.67 -7.44
CA PRO A 353 4.16 -10.53 -6.24
C PRO A 353 4.18 -11.83 -5.42
N PHE A 354 4.19 -11.70 -4.10
CA PHE A 354 4.01 -12.84 -3.20
C PHE A 354 2.52 -13.05 -2.94
N VAL A 355 1.99 -14.18 -3.39
CA VAL A 355 0.56 -14.54 -3.25
C VAL A 355 0.39 -15.50 -2.08
N LEU A 356 -0.51 -15.15 -1.16
CA LEU A 356 -0.82 -15.94 0.04
C LEU A 356 -1.82 -17.06 -0.27
N THR A 357 -1.34 -18.16 -0.84
CA THR A 357 -2.20 -19.24 -1.35
C THR A 357 -2.67 -20.25 -0.29
N HIS A 358 -1.99 -20.40 0.86
CA HIS A 358 -2.15 -21.58 1.73
C HIS A 358 -2.63 -21.30 3.16
N THR A 359 -2.95 -20.05 3.52
CA THR A 359 -3.34 -19.72 4.90
C THR A 359 -4.70 -20.27 5.29
N MET A 360 -5.66 -20.34 4.35
CA MET A 360 -6.97 -20.95 4.61
C MET A 360 -6.87 -22.47 4.78
N ASP A 361 -6.13 -23.14 3.89
CA ASP A 361 -5.91 -24.59 3.96
C ASP A 361 -5.26 -25.00 5.28
N ALA A 362 -4.28 -24.23 5.75
CA ALA A 362 -3.58 -24.52 6.99
C ALA A 362 -4.53 -24.48 8.21
N ASN A 363 -5.41 -23.47 8.27
CA ASN A 363 -6.41 -23.36 9.33
C ASN A 363 -7.45 -24.49 9.25
N TRP A 364 -7.91 -24.83 8.05
CA TRP A 364 -8.83 -25.95 7.83
C TRP A 364 -8.22 -27.30 8.25
N LEU A 365 -6.99 -27.58 7.84
CA LEU A 365 -6.27 -28.80 8.22
C LEU A 365 -6.00 -28.88 9.73
N GLN A 366 -5.79 -27.75 10.41
CA GLN A 366 -5.69 -27.73 11.86
C GLN A 366 -7.03 -28.05 12.51
N TYR A 367 -8.11 -27.42 12.06
CA TYR A 367 -9.47 -27.72 12.54
C TYR A 367 -9.83 -29.21 12.38
N CYS A 368 -9.55 -29.80 11.21
CA CYS A 368 -9.78 -31.24 11.00
C CYS A 368 -8.97 -32.10 11.97
N ARG A 369 -7.71 -31.75 12.24
CA ARG A 369 -6.86 -32.49 13.20
C ARG A 369 -7.39 -32.37 14.62
N ASP A 370 -7.78 -31.17 15.03
CA ASP A 370 -8.32 -30.93 16.38
C ASP A 370 -9.63 -31.72 16.57
N LYS A 371 -10.51 -31.73 15.55
CA LYS A 371 -11.75 -32.52 15.58
C LYS A 371 -11.53 -34.03 15.62
N LEU A 372 -10.52 -34.55 14.90
CA LEU A 372 -10.17 -35.96 14.96
C LEU A 372 -9.66 -36.35 16.36
N GLN A 373 -8.85 -35.49 17.00
CA GLN A 373 -8.36 -35.71 18.36
C GLN A 373 -9.47 -35.69 19.41
N GLU A 374 -10.48 -34.81 19.26
CA GLU A 374 -11.67 -34.79 20.13
C GLU A 374 -12.47 -36.10 20.02
N VAL A 375 -12.70 -36.59 18.81
CA VAL A 375 -13.44 -37.85 18.58
C VAL A 375 -12.68 -39.07 19.12
N GLU A 376 -11.36 -39.11 18.96
CA GLU A 376 -10.52 -40.19 19.51
C GLU A 376 -10.47 -40.16 21.04
N ALA A 377 -10.49 -38.97 21.66
CA ALA A 377 -10.55 -38.80 23.11
C ALA A 377 -11.91 -39.26 23.69
N ASP A 378 -13.02 -38.96 23.01
CA ASP A 378 -14.36 -39.40 23.41
C ASP A 378 -14.56 -40.91 23.22
N ALA A 379 -13.98 -41.51 22.17
CA ALA A 379 -14.04 -42.95 21.93
C ALA A 379 -13.19 -43.77 22.93
N GLY A 380 -12.12 -43.18 23.47
CA GLY A 380 -11.26 -43.81 24.48
C GLY A 380 -11.82 -43.77 25.92
N GLY A 381 -12.84 -42.96 26.19
CA GLY A 381 -13.47 -42.81 27.52
C GLY A 381 -14.65 -43.75 27.80
N GLY A 382 -15.06 -44.56 26.82
CA GLY A 382 -16.24 -45.44 26.90
C GLY A 382 -15.98 -46.89 27.30
N GLY A 383 -14.80 -47.23 27.84
CA GLY A 383 -14.45 -48.58 28.26
C GLY A 383 -14.31 -48.71 29.77
N CYS A 384 -15.44 -48.91 30.47
CA CYS A 384 -15.50 -49.50 31.81
C CYS A 384 -16.38 -50.75 31.76
#